data_AF-A0A9W5TCZ5-F1
#
_entry.id   AF-A0A9W5TCZ5-F1
#
_cell.length_a   1.000
_cell.length_b   1.000
_cell.length_c   1.000
_cell.angle_alpha   90.00
_cell.angle_beta   90.00
_cell.angle_gamma   90.00
#
_symmetry.space_group_name_H-M   'P 1'
#
loop_
_entity.id
_entity.type
_entity.pdbx_description
1 polymer ?
#
loop_
_entity_poly.entity_id
_entity_poly.type
_entity_poly.pdbx_seq_one_letter_code
_entity_poly.pdbx_strand_id
1 'polypeptide(L)'
;MQFYFSYPMSETQSYYLLQDCLVALYYQLYFLRLQCDWEYKEGNGWGYCKYGEGVDCTDCKSWICKKGGQGGHGGAKDSDSSSNKCGTSTQSPLQAFLTDCLPGFTCDSLTSKEGKKKLDELRDKTKSGQQVDFKTYSECYPPFLEHRNHLPVGQECAVPMGFSGSFKGAPAPGKDMIGLGINAVLAYYATSNMETASLYQITRCICSLTRRVPRSTGTLFGFFYYFAKMCDTSSSSGNNNGNGKEVSKALSEELLCCPGWREPDDLMKALKDWGKGSHKNGECSCLDSLHNCKEGSEKPSSGGNTCGYYLRALTGNLYNSLATQFTETYVSWIIHLTGLLEAGLRKLLEEFKMIKCSKDIGCKGPSGKGGCTCDTMCKGGPDGQHGEKCCCANVVDCVGVHGLFYRFGFTYDGPGWLVWNDAKRQCKDFHDQLGKVIGGNLFKELSNQLRKFMYSTRALFGVYIGVYWTAVIVYLLWSMTVNLDLIHIQSHWRSPRSYLVPLQRILAHGSRNVKRVCTIGYFQEETGDRLLSQGVSDVYL
;
A
#
# COMPACT_ATOMS: atom_id res chain seq x y z
N MET A 1 -25.14 -16.96 17.24
CA MET A 1 -24.64 -16.13 16.12
C MET A 1 -24.12 -17.05 15.04
N GLN A 2 -24.85 -17.22 13.94
CA GLN A 2 -24.28 -17.80 12.71
C GLN A 2 -23.65 -16.64 11.94
N PHE A 3 -22.32 -16.56 11.98
CA PHE A 3 -21.60 -15.66 11.08
C PHE A 3 -21.70 -16.27 9.67
N TYR A 4 -22.47 -15.65 8.78
CA TYR A 4 -22.56 -16.06 7.37
C TYR A 4 -21.28 -15.69 6.63
N PHE A 5 -20.20 -16.42 6.89
CA PHE A 5 -19.02 -16.34 6.04
C PHE A 5 -19.32 -17.04 4.72
N SER A 6 -19.36 -16.27 3.63
CA SER A 6 -19.34 -16.83 2.28
C SER A 6 -17.92 -17.35 2.03
N TYR A 7 -17.70 -18.63 2.29
CA TYR A 7 -16.42 -19.26 2.01
C TYR A 7 -16.26 -19.46 0.50
N PRO A 8 -15.10 -19.14 -0.07
CA PRO A 8 -14.81 -19.44 -1.46
C PRO A 8 -14.92 -20.93 -1.75
N MET A 9 -15.34 -21.29 -2.96
CA MET A 9 -15.47 -22.70 -3.39
C MET A 9 -14.12 -23.41 -3.58
N SER A 10 -13.00 -22.66 -3.58
CA SER A 10 -11.64 -23.17 -3.80
C SER A 10 -10.76 -22.94 -2.56
N GLU A 11 -9.97 -23.95 -2.19
CA GLU A 11 -9.00 -23.89 -1.10
C GLU A 11 -8.03 -22.71 -1.24
N THR A 12 -7.53 -22.45 -2.45
CA THR A 12 -6.61 -21.34 -2.73
C THR A 12 -7.24 -19.98 -2.45
N GLN A 13 -8.51 -19.81 -2.83
CA GLN A 13 -9.24 -18.57 -2.56
C GLN A 13 -9.49 -18.39 -1.06
N SER A 14 -9.72 -19.48 -0.33
CA SER A 14 -9.85 -19.46 1.13
C SER A 14 -8.57 -19.02 1.83
N TYR A 15 -7.39 -19.43 1.35
CA TYR A 15 -6.11 -18.93 1.88
C TYR A 15 -5.92 -17.43 1.65
N TYR A 16 -6.26 -16.93 0.46
CA TYR A 16 -6.19 -15.49 0.19
C TYR A 16 -7.16 -14.69 1.05
N LEU A 17 -8.39 -15.19 1.24
CA LEU A 17 -9.38 -14.57 2.12
C LEU A 17 -8.89 -14.55 3.58
N LEU A 18 -8.36 -15.67 4.07
CA LEU A 18 -7.82 -15.76 5.42
C LEU A 18 -6.68 -14.75 5.62
N GLN A 19 -5.76 -14.67 4.65
CA GLN A 19 -4.68 -13.70 4.70
C GLN A 19 -5.19 -12.26 4.71
N ASP A 20 -6.14 -11.96 3.85
CA ASP A 20 -6.79 -10.66 3.75
C ASP A 20 -7.41 -10.23 5.10
N CYS A 21 -8.15 -11.13 5.74
CA CYS A 21 -8.72 -10.90 7.07
C CYS A 21 -7.64 -10.69 8.14
N LEU A 22 -6.58 -11.51 8.15
CA LEU A 22 -5.52 -11.42 9.15
C LEU A 22 -4.69 -10.15 9.03
N VAL A 23 -4.34 -9.74 7.81
CA VAL A 23 -3.61 -8.50 7.58
C VAL A 23 -4.46 -7.30 8.01
N ALA A 24 -5.75 -7.28 7.65
CA ALA A 24 -6.66 -6.23 8.08
C ALA A 24 -6.81 -6.18 9.60
N LEU A 25 -7.00 -7.33 10.26
CA LEU A 25 -7.09 -7.43 11.72
C LEU A 25 -5.80 -6.95 12.40
N TYR A 26 -4.65 -7.42 11.91
CA TYR A 26 -3.35 -6.98 12.42
C TYR A 26 -3.20 -5.47 12.30
N TYR A 27 -3.60 -4.89 11.17
CA TYR A 27 -3.56 -3.45 10.94
C TYR A 27 -4.36 -2.65 11.97
N GLN A 28 -5.62 -3.03 12.16
CA GLN A 28 -6.55 -2.37 13.08
C GLN A 28 -6.03 -2.44 14.52
N LEU A 29 -5.65 -3.65 14.96
CA LEU A 29 -5.20 -3.89 16.33
C LEU A 29 -3.83 -3.27 16.59
N TYR A 30 -2.92 -3.30 15.62
CA TYR A 30 -1.60 -2.68 15.77
C TYR A 30 -1.70 -1.17 15.83
N PHE A 31 -2.55 -0.56 15.00
CA PHE A 31 -2.86 0.87 15.09
C PHE A 31 -3.42 1.24 16.47
N LEU A 32 -4.47 0.52 16.91
CA LEU A 32 -5.12 0.76 18.19
C LEU A 32 -4.13 0.63 19.35
N ARG A 33 -3.29 -0.41 19.32
CA ARG A 33 -2.23 -0.63 20.31
C ARG A 33 -1.31 0.58 20.38
N LEU A 34 -0.76 1.02 19.24
CA LEU A 34 0.16 2.16 19.19
C LEU A 34 -0.52 3.44 19.69
N GLN A 35 -1.75 3.71 19.28
CA GLN A 35 -2.45 4.92 19.69
C GLN A 35 -2.78 4.90 21.20
N CYS A 36 -3.05 3.73 21.78
CA CYS A 36 -3.27 3.53 23.21
C CYS A 36 -1.98 3.46 24.04
N ASP A 37 -0.82 3.30 23.41
CA ASP A 37 0.49 3.33 24.07
C ASP A 37 0.86 4.76 24.49
N TRP A 38 0.55 5.73 23.64
CA TRP A 38 0.88 7.13 23.87
C TRP A 38 -0.12 7.82 24.80
N GLU A 39 0.43 8.74 25.60
CA GLU A 39 -0.39 9.66 26.40
C GLU A 39 -0.86 10.88 25.59
N TYR A 40 -1.84 11.61 26.13
CA TYR A 40 -2.28 12.88 25.55
C TYR A 40 -1.13 13.89 25.43
N LYS A 41 -0.30 14.00 26.49
CA LYS A 41 0.80 14.97 26.52
C LYS A 41 1.88 14.60 25.49
N GLU A 42 2.12 13.32 25.26
CA GLU A 42 3.07 12.78 24.27
C GLU A 42 2.63 12.93 22.81
N GLY A 43 1.50 13.60 22.54
CA GLY A 43 1.05 13.90 21.19
C GLY A 43 -0.29 13.27 20.85
N ASN A 44 -1.28 13.59 21.68
CA ASN A 44 -2.69 13.28 21.47
C ASN A 44 -3.04 11.78 21.45
N GLY A 45 -2.28 10.96 22.19
CA GLY A 45 -2.56 9.53 22.35
C GLY A 45 -3.82 9.21 23.18
N TRP A 46 -4.22 7.94 23.17
CA TRP A 46 -5.46 7.42 23.76
C TRP A 46 -5.26 6.63 25.06
N GLY A 47 -4.05 6.56 25.62
CA GLY A 47 -3.75 5.73 26.80
C GLY A 47 -4.71 5.95 27.99
N TYR A 48 -5.16 7.18 28.20
CA TYR A 48 -6.11 7.52 29.28
C TYR A 48 -7.56 7.75 28.81
N CYS A 49 -7.87 7.54 27.54
CA CYS A 49 -9.25 7.63 27.06
C CYS A 49 -10.06 6.46 27.62
N LYS A 50 -11.25 6.75 28.14
CA LYS A 50 -12.16 5.71 28.63
C LYS A 50 -12.98 5.08 27.52
N TYR A 51 -13.38 3.83 27.72
CA TYR A 51 -14.29 3.09 26.84
C TYR A 51 -15.24 2.21 27.68
N GLY A 52 -16.39 1.82 27.13
CA GLY A 52 -17.38 0.98 27.82
C GLY A 52 -18.79 1.58 27.87
N GLU A 53 -19.66 0.97 28.68
CA GLU A 53 -21.07 1.36 28.78
C GLU A 53 -21.21 2.81 29.30
N GLY A 54 -22.08 3.59 28.64
CA GLY A 54 -22.33 4.99 29.02
C GLY A 54 -21.25 5.98 28.61
N VAL A 55 -20.19 5.55 27.92
CA VAL A 55 -19.20 6.46 27.31
C VAL A 55 -19.77 7.05 26.02
N ASP A 56 -19.90 8.38 25.98
CA ASP A 56 -20.35 9.06 24.78
C ASP A 56 -19.26 9.05 23.69
N CYS A 57 -19.66 8.62 22.49
CA CYS A 57 -18.88 8.62 21.26
C CYS A 57 -19.60 9.33 20.11
N THR A 58 -20.80 9.85 20.36
CA THR A 58 -21.62 10.51 19.34
C THR A 58 -21.00 11.85 18.94
N ASP A 59 -21.04 12.20 17.66
CA ASP A 59 -20.53 13.49 17.12
C ASP A 59 -19.05 13.79 17.45
N CYS A 60 -18.23 12.75 17.61
CA CYS A 60 -16.80 12.88 17.79
C CYS A 60 -16.17 13.48 16.51
N LYS A 61 -15.82 14.76 16.55
CA LYS A 61 -15.28 15.48 15.37
C LYS A 61 -13.80 15.20 15.07
N SER A 62 -13.08 14.62 16.03
CA SER A 62 -11.62 14.53 16.02
C SER A 62 -11.11 13.33 16.79
N TRP A 63 -10.02 12.74 16.31
CA TRP A 63 -9.28 11.71 17.03
C TRP A 63 -8.48 12.26 18.23
N ILE A 64 -8.34 13.58 18.34
CA ILE A 64 -7.65 14.25 19.44
C ILE A 64 -8.60 14.36 20.63
N CYS A 65 -8.19 13.79 21.77
CA CYS A 65 -8.95 13.89 23.01
C CYS A 65 -9.10 15.36 23.45
N LYS A 66 -10.33 15.75 23.83
CA LYS A 66 -10.64 17.10 24.34
C LYS A 66 -10.49 17.15 25.86
N LYS A 67 -9.89 18.21 26.40
CA LYS A 67 -9.96 18.52 27.84
C LYS A 67 -11.41 18.90 28.18
N GLY A 68 -12.00 18.29 29.21
CA GLY A 68 -13.26 18.76 29.78
C GLY A 68 -13.08 20.18 30.33
N GLY A 69 -13.81 21.16 29.79
CA GLY A 69 -13.63 22.56 30.12
C GLY A 69 -14.38 23.00 31.39
N GLN A 70 -13.80 23.96 32.12
CA GLN A 70 -14.49 25.17 32.58
C GLN A 70 -13.47 26.32 32.73
N GLY A 71 -13.89 27.52 32.29
CA GLY A 71 -13.55 28.81 32.91
C GLY A 71 -12.13 29.35 32.77
N GLY A 72 -12.00 30.57 32.25
CA GLY A 72 -10.77 31.34 32.37
C GLY A 72 -10.45 31.64 33.84
N HIS A 73 -9.18 31.48 34.22
CA HIS A 73 -8.32 32.49 34.83
C HIS A 73 -6.90 31.91 34.95
N GLY A 74 -5.92 32.81 34.98
CA GLY A 74 -4.53 32.51 34.68
C GLY A 74 -3.81 31.60 35.68
N GLY A 75 -2.65 31.12 35.23
CA GLY A 75 -1.51 30.72 36.05
C GLY A 75 -1.78 29.64 37.09
N ALA A 76 -1.74 28.37 36.69
CA ALA A 76 -1.43 27.28 37.61
C ALA A 76 -0.64 26.20 36.88
N LYS A 77 0.42 25.73 37.54
CA LYS A 77 1.30 24.63 37.09
C LYS A 77 0.43 23.38 36.84
N ASP A 78 0.38 22.93 35.59
CA ASP A 78 -0.51 21.85 35.11
C ASP A 78 -0.16 20.49 35.74
N SER A 79 -0.81 20.14 36.84
CA SER A 79 -0.78 18.81 37.46
C SER A 79 -1.93 17.89 36.99
N ASP A 80 -1.55 16.76 36.38
CA ASP A 80 -2.11 15.40 36.45
C ASP A 80 -3.61 15.04 36.38
N SER A 81 -4.55 15.95 36.10
CA SER A 81 -5.99 15.60 36.23
C SER A 81 -6.86 15.73 34.97
N SER A 82 -6.30 16.15 33.83
CA SER A 82 -7.11 16.50 32.64
C SER A 82 -7.32 15.38 31.61
N SER A 83 -6.50 14.32 31.60
CA SER A 83 -6.68 13.13 30.74
C SER A 83 -7.72 12.15 31.30
N ASN A 84 -7.89 12.09 32.62
CA ASN A 84 -8.84 11.23 33.32
C ASN A 84 -10.33 11.55 33.08
N LYS A 85 -10.63 12.61 32.31
CA LYS A 85 -11.99 13.08 31.99
C LYS A 85 -12.46 12.75 30.58
N CYS A 86 -11.58 12.19 29.74
CA CYS A 86 -11.89 11.80 28.36
C CYS A 86 -12.74 10.53 28.37
N GLY A 87 -14.00 10.63 27.94
CA GLY A 87 -14.99 9.56 28.06
C GLY A 87 -15.82 9.57 29.36
N THR A 88 -15.69 10.58 30.22
CA THR A 88 -16.62 10.80 31.35
C THR A 88 -17.43 12.10 31.23
N SER A 89 -16.79 13.18 30.79
CA SER A 89 -17.43 14.51 30.60
C SER A 89 -17.30 15.05 29.18
N THR A 90 -16.53 14.35 28.35
CA THR A 90 -16.26 14.67 26.96
C THR A 90 -16.29 13.38 26.15
N GLN A 91 -16.62 13.49 24.87
CA GLN A 91 -16.61 12.35 23.94
C GLN A 91 -15.23 11.67 23.94
N SER A 92 -15.22 10.34 23.95
CA SER A 92 -13.98 9.56 23.88
C SER A 92 -13.64 9.20 22.44
N PRO A 93 -12.50 9.67 21.88
CA PRO A 93 -12.04 9.24 20.57
C PRO A 93 -11.76 7.75 20.48
N LEU A 94 -11.30 7.14 21.59
CA LEU A 94 -11.11 5.70 21.69
C LEU A 94 -12.43 4.95 21.53
N GLN A 95 -13.47 5.36 22.27
CA GLN A 95 -14.81 4.77 22.12
C GLN A 95 -15.33 4.99 20.69
N ALA A 96 -15.13 6.18 20.11
CA ALA A 96 -15.53 6.47 18.75
C ALA A 96 -14.81 5.59 17.72
N PHE A 97 -13.52 5.27 17.91
CA PHE A 97 -12.80 4.33 17.05
C PHE A 97 -13.33 2.91 17.18
N LEU A 98 -13.55 2.42 18.41
CA LEU A 98 -14.08 1.07 18.67
C LEU A 98 -15.50 0.87 18.12
N THR A 99 -16.28 1.93 18.05
CA THR A 99 -17.67 1.95 17.58
C THR A 99 -17.81 2.50 16.15
N ASP A 100 -16.70 2.72 15.45
CA ASP A 100 -16.64 3.19 14.06
C ASP A 100 -17.33 4.54 13.80
N CYS A 101 -17.39 5.37 14.84
CA CYS A 101 -17.92 6.72 14.80
C CYS A 101 -16.85 7.79 14.53
N LEU A 102 -15.58 7.39 14.36
CA LEU A 102 -14.46 8.33 14.25
C LEU A 102 -14.21 8.76 12.78
N PRO A 103 -14.30 10.08 12.45
CA PRO A 103 -14.08 10.56 11.11
C PRO A 103 -12.61 10.44 10.69
N GLY A 104 -12.38 10.01 9.45
CA GLY A 104 -11.03 9.79 8.90
C GLY A 104 -10.43 8.40 9.18
N PHE A 105 -11.13 7.57 9.96
CA PHE A 105 -10.77 6.18 10.26
C PHE A 105 -11.86 5.19 9.83
N THR A 106 -12.75 5.64 8.94
CA THR A 106 -13.87 4.88 8.40
C THR A 106 -13.80 4.87 6.88
N CYS A 107 -14.49 3.92 6.25
CA CYS A 107 -14.50 3.76 4.80
C CYS A 107 -15.11 4.98 4.08
N ASP A 108 -14.49 5.47 3.01
CA ASP A 108 -14.98 6.61 2.24
C ASP A 108 -16.39 6.38 1.65
N SER A 109 -16.74 5.14 1.32
CA SER A 109 -18.10 4.81 0.84
C SER A 109 -19.19 5.15 1.86
N LEU A 110 -18.86 5.10 3.16
CA LEU A 110 -19.73 5.53 4.26
C LEU A 110 -19.78 7.04 4.45
N THR A 111 -18.84 7.78 3.87
CA THR A 111 -18.83 9.24 3.90
C THR A 111 -19.71 9.88 2.83
N SER A 112 -20.19 9.07 1.87
CA SER A 112 -21.22 9.44 0.88
C SER A 112 -22.52 9.87 1.57
N LYS A 113 -23.39 10.64 0.89
CA LYS A 113 -24.67 11.10 1.50
C LYS A 113 -25.54 9.93 1.95
N GLU A 114 -25.53 8.83 1.18
CA GLU A 114 -26.32 7.64 1.46
C GLU A 114 -25.68 6.75 2.53
N GLY A 115 -24.35 6.59 2.49
CA GLY A 115 -23.59 5.91 3.54
C GLY A 115 -23.68 6.61 4.90
N LYS A 116 -23.63 7.95 4.91
CA LYS A 116 -23.82 8.76 6.12
C LYS A 116 -25.21 8.59 6.70
N LYS A 117 -26.24 8.59 5.84
CA LYS A 117 -27.62 8.34 6.27
C LYS A 117 -27.76 6.97 6.93
N LYS A 118 -27.20 5.92 6.33
CA LYS A 118 -27.19 4.56 6.91
C LYS A 118 -26.42 4.50 8.23
N LEU A 119 -25.27 5.16 8.31
CA LEU A 119 -24.48 5.24 9.55
C LEU A 119 -25.22 6.02 10.63
N ASP A 120 -25.87 7.12 10.30
CA ASP A 120 -26.67 7.93 11.23
C ASP A 120 -27.90 7.15 11.73
N GLU A 121 -28.56 6.38 10.86
CA GLU A 121 -29.64 5.46 11.24
C GLU A 121 -29.15 4.34 12.17
N LEU A 122 -27.94 3.80 11.94
CA LEU A 122 -27.31 2.87 12.88
C LEU A 122 -27.00 3.54 14.22
N ARG A 123 -26.44 4.76 14.19
CA ARG A 123 -26.11 5.54 15.39
C ARG A 123 -27.34 5.81 16.24
N ASP A 124 -28.46 6.17 15.63
CA ASP A 124 -29.71 6.44 16.35
C ASP A 124 -30.32 5.17 16.96
N LYS A 125 -30.17 4.01 16.30
CA LYS A 125 -30.54 2.71 16.87
C LYS A 125 -29.64 2.30 18.05
N THR A 126 -28.33 2.60 17.98
CA THR A 126 -27.41 2.36 19.10
C THR A 126 -27.74 3.29 20.29
N LYS A 127 -28.10 4.56 20.04
CA LYS A 127 -28.53 5.52 21.08
C LYS A 127 -29.81 5.08 21.78
N SER A 128 -30.77 4.49 21.07
CA SER A 128 -32.01 3.99 21.67
C SER A 128 -31.82 2.68 22.45
N GLY A 129 -30.57 2.21 22.62
CA GLY A 129 -30.25 0.97 23.31
C GLY A 129 -30.69 -0.27 22.55
N GLN A 130 -31.03 -0.15 21.27
CA GLN A 130 -31.45 -1.28 20.44
C GLN A 130 -30.21 -2.05 19.99
N GLN A 131 -30.22 -3.37 20.17
CA GLN A 131 -29.13 -4.22 19.70
C GLN A 131 -29.14 -4.21 18.17
N VAL A 132 -28.10 -3.62 17.58
CA VAL A 132 -27.87 -3.70 16.14
C VAL A 132 -27.25 -5.06 15.87
N ASP A 133 -27.95 -5.92 15.15
CA ASP A 133 -27.41 -7.23 14.76
C ASP A 133 -26.26 -7.03 13.76
N PHE A 134 -25.29 -7.94 13.77
CA PHE A 134 -24.13 -7.93 12.87
C PHE A 134 -24.57 -7.84 11.40
N LYS A 135 -25.72 -8.43 11.06
CA LYS A 135 -26.32 -8.36 9.73
C LYS A 135 -26.64 -6.92 9.30
N THR A 136 -27.32 -6.14 10.15
CA THR A 136 -27.66 -4.73 9.87
C THR A 136 -26.41 -3.85 9.79
N TYR A 137 -25.39 -4.17 10.58
CA TYR A 137 -24.08 -3.51 10.52
C TYR A 137 -23.35 -3.84 9.19
N SER A 138 -23.37 -5.11 8.78
CA SER A 138 -22.76 -5.60 7.53
C SER A 138 -23.46 -5.11 6.25
N GLU A 139 -24.73 -4.71 6.34
CA GLU A 139 -25.48 -4.10 5.22
C GLU A 139 -25.11 -2.63 4.98
N CYS A 140 -24.50 -1.98 5.98
CA CYS A 140 -24.05 -0.59 5.87
C CYS A 140 -22.64 -0.48 5.31
N TYR A 141 -21.79 -1.47 5.59
CA TYR A 141 -20.45 -1.57 5.02
C TYR A 141 -20.48 -2.35 3.71
N PRO A 142 -19.73 -1.94 2.67
CA PRO A 142 -19.57 -2.77 1.50
C PRO A 142 -18.97 -4.15 1.88
N PRO A 143 -19.31 -5.21 1.15
CA PRO A 143 -18.66 -6.52 1.30
C PRO A 143 -17.13 -6.40 1.25
N PHE A 144 -16.43 -7.30 1.94
CA PHE A 144 -14.96 -7.29 2.01
C PHE A 144 -14.27 -7.23 0.63
N LEU A 145 -14.80 -7.95 -0.36
CA LEU A 145 -14.26 -7.94 -1.73
C LEU A 145 -14.44 -6.57 -2.42
N GLU A 146 -15.51 -5.85 -2.14
CA GLU A 146 -15.75 -4.49 -2.64
C GLU A 146 -14.90 -3.46 -1.90
N HIS A 147 -14.57 -3.70 -0.63
CA HIS A 147 -13.60 -2.89 0.13
C HIS A 147 -12.24 -2.79 -0.56
N ARG A 148 -11.82 -3.86 -1.27
CA ARG A 148 -10.54 -3.91 -1.99
C ARG A 148 -10.51 -3.08 -3.26
N ASN A 149 -11.66 -2.91 -3.94
CA ASN A 149 -11.69 -2.43 -5.31
C ASN A 149 -12.10 -0.95 -5.44
N HIS A 150 -12.71 -0.36 -4.41
CA HIS A 150 -13.20 1.02 -4.49
C HIS A 150 -12.14 2.08 -4.10
N LEU A 151 -11.06 1.68 -3.42
CA LEU A 151 -9.94 2.58 -3.14
C LEU A 151 -8.87 2.49 -4.24
N PRO A 152 -8.32 3.64 -4.65
CA PRO A 152 -7.27 3.68 -5.66
C PRO A 152 -5.97 3.05 -5.14
N VAL A 153 -5.14 2.56 -6.07
CA VAL A 153 -3.87 1.84 -5.79
C VAL A 153 -3.00 2.60 -4.78
N GLY A 154 -2.44 1.86 -3.82
CA GLY A 154 -1.54 2.38 -2.77
C GLY A 154 -2.20 2.79 -1.46
N GLN A 155 -3.53 2.71 -1.36
CA GLN A 155 -4.31 3.00 -0.14
C GLN A 155 -5.00 1.76 0.41
N GLU A 156 -5.29 1.79 1.71
CA GLU A 156 -6.05 0.75 2.40
C GLU A 156 -7.35 1.30 2.95
N CYS A 157 -8.40 0.48 2.85
CA CYS A 157 -9.68 0.81 3.46
C CYS A 157 -9.64 0.47 4.94
N ALA A 158 -10.10 1.38 5.79
CA ALA A 158 -10.39 1.06 7.18
C ALA A 158 -11.43 -0.07 7.24
N VAL A 159 -11.14 -1.10 8.03
CA VAL A 159 -12.08 -2.18 8.36
C VAL A 159 -12.73 -1.82 9.68
N PRO A 160 -14.06 -1.91 9.78
CA PRO A 160 -14.74 -1.56 11.02
C PRO A 160 -14.34 -2.45 12.19
N MET A 161 -14.26 -1.86 13.37
CA MET A 161 -14.04 -2.53 14.64
C MET A 161 -15.30 -3.23 15.15
N GLY A 162 -16.48 -2.63 14.95
CA GLY A 162 -17.79 -3.26 15.15
C GLY A 162 -18.25 -3.42 16.61
N PHE A 163 -17.68 -2.68 17.58
CA PHE A 163 -18.03 -2.84 19.00
C PHE A 163 -19.22 -1.97 19.46
N SER A 164 -19.97 -1.34 18.55
CA SER A 164 -21.09 -0.44 18.89
C SER A 164 -22.16 -1.07 19.77
N GLY A 165 -22.46 -2.36 19.59
CA GLY A 165 -23.42 -3.11 20.42
C GLY A 165 -22.79 -3.91 21.57
N SER A 166 -21.47 -4.07 21.59
CA SER A 166 -20.77 -5.02 22.48
C SER A 166 -20.60 -4.51 23.91
N PHE A 167 -20.76 -3.20 24.14
CA PHE A 167 -20.57 -2.59 25.46
C PHE A 167 -21.86 -2.56 26.30
N LYS A 168 -22.98 -3.07 25.81
CA LYS A 168 -24.25 -3.08 26.54
C LYS A 168 -24.25 -4.17 27.62
N GLY A 169 -24.55 -3.81 28.87
CA GLY A 169 -24.48 -4.70 30.04
C GLY A 169 -23.07 -4.84 30.63
N ALA A 170 -22.10 -4.04 30.16
CA ALA A 170 -20.75 -4.01 30.71
C ALA A 170 -20.72 -3.11 31.95
N PRO A 171 -19.88 -3.40 32.97
CA PRO A 171 -19.76 -2.51 34.10
C PRO A 171 -19.35 -1.10 33.63
N ALA A 172 -19.94 -0.08 34.29
CA ALA A 172 -19.61 1.31 34.01
C ALA A 172 -18.08 1.52 34.06
N PRO A 173 -17.52 2.36 33.18
CA PRO A 173 -16.08 2.51 32.99
C PRO A 173 -15.39 2.94 34.28
N GLY A 174 -14.80 1.96 34.97
CA GLY A 174 -14.01 2.13 36.19
C GLY A 174 -12.65 2.81 35.94
N LYS A 175 -11.70 2.66 36.87
CA LYS A 175 -10.32 3.12 36.66
C LYS A 175 -9.56 2.29 35.62
N ASP A 176 -9.98 1.04 35.42
CA ASP A 176 -9.24 0.05 34.60
C ASP A 176 -9.69 0.04 33.13
N MET A 177 -10.84 0.64 32.80
CA MET A 177 -11.40 0.72 31.44
C MET A 177 -10.83 1.92 30.67
N ILE A 178 -9.50 1.92 30.50
CA ILE A 178 -8.74 2.95 29.77
C ILE A 178 -7.92 2.34 28.63
N GLY A 179 -7.50 3.17 27.67
CA GLY A 179 -6.70 2.74 26.51
C GLY A 179 -5.45 1.93 26.88
N LEU A 180 -4.75 2.28 27.97
CA LEU A 180 -3.58 1.52 28.45
C LEU A 180 -3.91 0.05 28.76
N GLY A 181 -5.12 -0.24 29.26
CA GLY A 181 -5.59 -1.60 29.46
C GLY A 181 -5.73 -2.37 28.15
N ILE A 182 -6.26 -1.72 27.10
CA ILE A 182 -6.32 -2.30 25.75
C ILE A 182 -4.91 -2.52 25.20
N ASN A 183 -4.00 -1.55 25.36
CA ASN A 183 -2.62 -1.70 24.94
C ASN A 183 -1.95 -2.90 25.62
N ALA A 184 -2.12 -3.07 26.94
CA ALA A 184 -1.58 -4.21 27.67
C ALA A 184 -2.08 -5.55 27.09
N VAL A 185 -3.38 -5.66 26.77
CA VAL A 185 -3.95 -6.87 26.14
C VAL A 185 -3.38 -7.07 24.73
N LEU A 186 -3.38 -6.02 23.90
CA LEU A 186 -2.91 -6.11 22.52
C LEU A 186 -1.40 -6.31 22.39
N ALA A 187 -0.63 -5.88 23.39
CA ALA A 187 0.80 -6.14 23.47
C ALA A 187 1.07 -7.64 23.42
N TYR A 188 0.28 -8.47 24.10
CA TYR A 188 0.39 -9.93 24.05
C TYR A 188 0.24 -10.49 22.62
N TYR A 189 -0.68 -9.94 21.83
CA TYR A 189 -0.98 -10.46 20.49
C TYR A 189 -0.09 -9.87 19.38
N ALA A 190 0.51 -8.70 19.61
CA ALA A 190 1.24 -7.95 18.59
C ALA A 190 2.77 -7.96 18.75
N THR A 191 3.32 -8.47 19.87
CA THR A 191 4.78 -8.58 20.04
C THR A 191 5.40 -9.70 19.22
N SER A 192 6.63 -9.46 18.74
CA SER A 192 7.41 -10.41 17.94
C SER A 192 8.08 -11.53 18.73
N ASN A 193 8.27 -11.33 20.04
CA ASN A 193 9.15 -12.16 20.90
C ASN A 193 8.39 -13.16 21.78
N MET A 194 7.17 -13.55 21.39
CA MET A 194 6.37 -14.51 22.16
C MET A 194 6.71 -15.94 21.72
N GLU A 195 6.85 -16.86 22.67
CA GLU A 195 7.02 -18.30 22.39
C GLU A 195 5.69 -18.96 21.95
N THR A 196 4.56 -18.27 22.15
CA THR A 196 3.22 -18.73 21.79
C THR A 196 2.71 -18.11 20.49
N ALA A 197 1.75 -18.79 19.84
CA ALA A 197 1.13 -18.36 18.58
C ALA A 197 0.45 -16.98 18.72
N SER A 198 1.14 -15.93 18.31
CA SER A 198 0.60 -14.56 18.29
C SER A 198 0.00 -14.21 16.93
N LEU A 199 -0.91 -13.23 16.88
CA LEU A 199 -1.50 -12.77 15.62
C LEU A 199 -0.41 -12.32 14.64
N TYR A 200 0.65 -11.68 15.16
CA TYR A 200 1.82 -11.31 14.37
C TYR A 200 2.52 -12.52 13.75
N GLN A 201 2.72 -13.60 14.51
CA GLN A 201 3.35 -14.82 13.99
C GLN A 201 2.47 -15.53 12.95
N ILE A 202 1.18 -15.65 13.21
CA ILE A 202 0.21 -16.26 12.27
C ILE A 202 0.20 -15.45 10.96
N THR A 203 0.14 -14.12 11.06
CA THR A 203 0.17 -13.22 9.88
C THR A 203 1.48 -13.38 9.13
N ARG A 204 2.62 -13.48 9.84
CA ARG A 204 3.93 -13.75 9.23
C ARG A 204 3.98 -15.08 8.48
N CYS A 205 3.51 -16.16 9.10
CA CYS A 205 3.48 -17.50 8.49
C CYS A 205 2.59 -17.55 7.25
N ILE A 206 1.45 -16.85 7.28
CA ILE A 206 0.57 -16.82 6.11
C ILE A 206 1.15 -15.92 5.02
N CYS A 207 1.74 -14.78 5.37
CA CYS A 207 2.45 -13.95 4.40
C CYS A 207 3.63 -14.68 3.74
N SER A 208 4.32 -15.56 4.47
CA SER A 208 5.40 -16.37 3.91
C SER A 208 4.91 -17.47 2.97
N LEU A 209 3.82 -18.16 3.33
CA LEU A 209 3.23 -19.21 2.50
C LEU A 209 2.64 -18.66 1.20
N THR A 210 1.97 -17.51 1.29
CA THR A 210 1.25 -16.91 0.14
C THR A 210 2.13 -16.00 -0.72
N ARG A 211 3.34 -15.63 -0.25
CA ARG A 211 4.25 -14.67 -0.91
C ARG A 211 3.52 -13.44 -1.43
N ARG A 212 2.65 -12.87 -0.60
CA ARG A 212 1.83 -11.72 -0.99
C ARG A 212 2.71 -10.51 -1.21
N VAL A 213 2.56 -9.90 -2.38
CA VAL A 213 3.23 -8.65 -2.71
C VAL A 213 2.68 -7.51 -1.84
N PRO A 214 3.53 -6.66 -1.25
CA PRO A 214 3.07 -5.48 -0.52
C PRO A 214 2.38 -4.50 -1.50
N ARG A 215 1.14 -4.08 -1.17
CA ARG A 215 0.27 -3.31 -2.10
C ARG A 215 0.04 -1.87 -1.68
N SER A 216 0.07 -1.57 -0.38
CA SER A 216 -0.15 -0.22 0.13
C SER A 216 1.15 0.55 0.27
N THR A 217 1.06 1.87 0.22
CA THR A 217 2.22 2.76 0.32
C THR A 217 2.94 2.58 1.65
N GLY A 218 2.18 2.45 2.75
CA GLY A 218 2.71 2.14 4.09
C GLY A 218 3.45 0.81 4.15
N THR A 219 2.88 -0.24 3.57
CA THR A 219 3.55 -1.55 3.54
C THR A 219 4.82 -1.52 2.70
N LEU A 220 4.78 -0.86 1.53
CA LEU A 220 5.94 -0.67 0.67
C LEU A 220 7.04 0.10 1.38
N PHE A 221 6.69 1.22 2.04
CA PHE A 221 7.63 1.99 2.83
C PHE A 221 8.27 1.13 3.93
N GLY A 222 7.46 0.39 4.68
CA GLY A 222 7.96 -0.53 5.72
C GLY A 222 8.91 -1.57 5.16
N PHE A 223 8.55 -2.19 4.02
CA PHE A 223 9.42 -3.14 3.33
C PHE A 223 10.78 -2.50 2.99
N PHE A 224 10.81 -1.42 2.22
CA PHE A 224 12.07 -0.80 1.78
C PHE A 224 12.92 -0.28 2.95
N TYR A 225 12.29 0.37 3.94
CA TYR A 225 12.98 0.92 5.10
C TYR A 225 13.65 -0.17 5.95
N TYR A 226 12.88 -1.16 6.37
CA TYR A 226 13.39 -2.20 7.26
C TYR A 226 14.29 -3.19 6.51
N PHE A 227 14.07 -3.39 5.20
CA PHE A 227 14.99 -4.15 4.35
C PHE A 227 16.36 -3.45 4.29
N ALA A 228 16.39 -2.15 3.99
CA ALA A 228 17.63 -1.36 4.00
C ALA A 228 18.32 -1.39 5.38
N LYS A 229 17.53 -1.33 6.46
CA LYS A 229 18.04 -1.47 7.84
C LYS A 229 18.68 -2.83 8.11
N MET A 230 18.11 -3.93 7.59
CA MET A 230 18.72 -5.26 7.71
C MET A 230 20.00 -5.40 6.91
N CYS A 231 20.07 -4.78 5.74
CA CYS A 231 21.26 -4.79 4.89
C CYS A 231 22.39 -3.88 5.43
N ASP A 232 22.09 -3.02 6.39
CA ASP A 232 23.08 -2.18 7.06
C ASP A 232 23.75 -2.92 8.23
N THR A 233 24.98 -3.35 7.99
CA THR A 233 25.82 -4.09 8.95
C THR A 233 26.46 -3.21 10.02
N SER A 234 26.22 -1.89 10.01
CA SER A 234 26.92 -0.93 10.88
C SER A 234 26.22 -0.63 12.21
N SER A 235 25.11 -1.30 12.55
CA SER A 235 24.43 -1.11 13.83
C SER A 235 25.04 -1.99 14.93
N SER A 236 26.12 -1.51 15.52
CA SER A 236 26.64 -1.93 16.82
C SER A 236 25.62 -1.60 17.92
N SER A 237 24.69 -2.51 18.18
CA SER A 237 23.97 -2.55 19.47
C SER A 237 23.53 -3.98 19.77
N GLY A 238 24.37 -4.68 20.53
CA GLY A 238 23.93 -5.67 21.52
C GLY A 238 23.42 -7.04 21.08
N ASN A 239 23.20 -7.32 19.80
CA ASN A 239 22.96 -8.70 19.34
C ASN A 239 23.60 -8.94 17.98
N ASN A 240 24.60 -9.81 17.96
CA ASN A 240 25.22 -10.34 16.75
C ASN A 240 24.20 -11.17 15.95
N ASN A 241 23.34 -10.52 15.16
CA ASN A 241 22.54 -11.25 14.19
C ASN A 241 23.35 -11.39 12.90
N GLY A 242 24.00 -12.55 12.73
CA GLY A 242 24.68 -12.97 11.49
C GLY A 242 23.81 -12.83 10.23
N ASN A 243 22.49 -12.81 10.39
CA ASN A 243 21.50 -12.72 9.32
C ASN A 243 21.66 -11.49 8.40
N GLY A 244 22.12 -10.32 8.87
CA GLY A 244 22.21 -9.12 7.99
C GLY A 244 23.31 -9.24 6.91
N LYS A 245 24.44 -9.86 7.28
CA LYS A 245 25.51 -10.20 6.33
C LYS A 245 25.08 -11.31 5.38
N GLU A 246 24.32 -12.29 5.88
CA GLU A 246 23.77 -13.37 5.07
C GLU A 246 22.74 -12.87 4.04
N VAL A 247 21.83 -11.96 4.42
CA VAL A 247 20.85 -11.37 3.49
C VAL A 247 21.54 -10.57 2.39
N SER A 248 22.52 -9.72 2.75
CA SER A 248 23.24 -8.93 1.76
C SER A 248 24.07 -9.80 0.82
N LYS A 249 24.69 -10.87 1.34
CA LYS A 249 25.41 -11.86 0.53
C LYS A 249 24.49 -12.62 -0.42
N ALA A 250 23.41 -13.22 0.10
CA ALA A 250 22.42 -13.94 -0.72
C ALA A 250 21.86 -13.03 -1.83
N LEU A 251 21.57 -11.76 -1.51
CA LEU A 251 21.07 -10.81 -2.50
C LEU A 251 22.11 -10.49 -3.59
N SER A 252 23.37 -10.31 -3.21
CA SER A 252 24.44 -10.10 -4.19
C SER A 252 24.65 -11.32 -5.10
N GLU A 253 24.56 -12.53 -4.56
CA GLU A 253 24.67 -13.78 -5.32
C GLU A 253 23.53 -13.92 -6.32
N GLU A 254 22.27 -13.67 -5.91
CA GLU A 254 21.11 -13.68 -6.81
C GLU A 254 21.19 -12.62 -7.91
N LEU A 255 21.67 -11.41 -7.58
CA LEU A 255 21.86 -10.35 -8.57
C LEU A 255 22.97 -10.69 -9.58
N LEU A 256 23.99 -11.47 -9.18
CA LEU A 256 25.04 -11.96 -10.07
C LEU A 256 24.58 -13.11 -10.97
N CYS A 257 23.61 -13.91 -10.52
CA CYS A 257 22.97 -14.93 -11.34
C CYS A 257 22.14 -14.34 -12.49
N CYS A 258 21.76 -13.05 -12.41
CA CYS A 258 21.00 -12.38 -13.46
C CYS A 258 21.86 -12.12 -14.70
N PRO A 259 21.43 -12.57 -15.89
CA PRO A 259 22.26 -12.49 -17.09
C PRO A 259 22.45 -11.02 -17.52
N GLY A 260 23.70 -10.65 -17.80
CA GLY A 260 24.09 -9.30 -18.25
C GLY A 260 24.39 -8.30 -17.14
N TRP A 261 24.11 -8.60 -15.86
CA TRP A 261 24.41 -7.70 -14.75
C TRP A 261 25.73 -8.05 -14.07
N ARG A 262 26.56 -7.05 -13.75
CA ARG A 262 27.87 -7.25 -13.07
C ARG A 262 28.13 -6.30 -11.91
N GLU A 263 27.20 -5.42 -11.56
CA GLU A 263 27.39 -4.37 -10.55
C GLU A 263 26.35 -4.50 -9.40
N PRO A 264 26.30 -5.64 -8.67
CA PRO A 264 25.33 -5.83 -7.58
C PRO A 264 25.58 -4.86 -6.42
N ASP A 265 26.84 -4.52 -6.15
CA ASP A 265 27.25 -3.69 -5.01
C ASP A 265 26.74 -2.24 -5.13
N ASP A 266 26.69 -1.69 -6.34
CA ASP A 266 26.24 -0.33 -6.59
C ASP A 266 24.73 -0.18 -6.37
N LEU A 267 23.94 -1.16 -6.84
CA LEU A 267 22.50 -1.22 -6.57
C LEU A 267 22.23 -1.38 -5.07
N MET A 268 22.99 -2.25 -4.41
CA MET A 268 22.88 -2.49 -2.97
C MET A 268 23.23 -1.24 -2.15
N LYS A 269 24.28 -0.52 -2.55
CA LYS A 269 24.67 0.73 -1.93
C LYS A 269 23.60 1.80 -2.12
N ALA A 270 23.09 1.98 -3.34
CA ALA A 270 22.01 2.93 -3.61
C ALA A 270 20.74 2.63 -2.80
N LEU A 271 20.41 1.34 -2.63
CA LEU A 271 19.26 0.91 -1.81
C LEU A 271 19.48 1.21 -0.32
N LYS A 272 20.68 0.96 0.21
CA LYS A 272 21.04 1.27 1.60
C LYS A 272 21.04 2.77 1.86
N ASP A 273 21.64 3.54 0.96
CA ASP A 273 21.75 4.99 1.06
C ASP A 273 20.35 5.64 0.97
N TRP A 274 19.47 5.14 0.10
CA TRP A 274 18.11 5.64 0.06
C TRP A 274 17.25 5.23 1.26
N GLY A 275 17.36 4.00 1.75
CA GLY A 275 16.52 3.51 2.85
C GLY A 275 16.94 4.04 4.22
N LYS A 276 18.23 3.96 4.55
CA LYS A 276 18.78 4.29 5.88
C LYS A 276 19.96 5.28 5.83
N GLY A 277 20.24 5.88 4.67
CA GLY A 277 21.47 6.63 4.42
C GLY A 277 21.83 7.63 5.51
N SER A 278 23.13 7.77 5.73
CA SER A 278 23.71 8.76 6.63
C SER A 278 23.47 10.17 6.08
N HIS A 279 23.14 11.12 6.95
CA HIS A 279 22.95 12.54 6.67
C HIS A 279 24.26 13.26 6.30
N LYS A 280 25.02 12.70 5.36
CA LYS A 280 26.27 13.29 4.88
C LYS A 280 25.94 14.54 4.08
N ASN A 281 26.66 15.63 4.36
CA ASN A 281 26.58 16.90 3.63
C ASN A 281 25.21 17.61 3.65
N GLY A 282 24.37 17.37 4.67
CA GLY A 282 23.09 18.08 4.83
C GLY A 282 21.95 17.61 3.92
N GLU A 283 22.14 16.55 3.12
CA GLU A 283 21.07 15.96 2.31
C GLU A 283 20.25 14.93 3.12
N CYS A 284 19.18 15.37 3.81
CA CYS A 284 18.15 14.47 4.34
C CYS A 284 17.17 14.02 3.24
N SER A 285 17.56 13.17 2.28
CA SER A 285 16.62 12.64 1.27
C SER A 285 16.34 11.13 1.37
N CYS A 286 16.79 10.49 2.46
CA CYS A 286 16.56 9.07 2.74
C CYS A 286 15.19 8.79 3.38
N LEU A 287 14.69 7.56 3.33
CA LEU A 287 13.44 7.17 4.00
C LEU A 287 13.52 7.30 5.53
N ASP A 288 14.69 7.06 6.13
CA ASP A 288 14.92 7.22 7.57
C ASP A 288 14.64 8.65 8.06
N SER A 289 14.82 9.65 7.19
CA SER A 289 14.50 11.05 7.47
C SER A 289 13.02 11.30 7.83
N LEU A 290 12.12 10.39 7.41
CA LEU A 290 10.69 10.41 7.69
C LEU A 290 10.28 9.47 8.85
N HIS A 291 11.13 8.51 9.22
CA HIS A 291 10.79 7.46 10.20
C HIS A 291 11.49 7.63 11.55
N ASN A 292 12.82 7.71 11.58
CA ASN A 292 13.61 7.66 12.83
C ASN A 292 14.93 8.43 12.72
N CYS A 293 14.85 9.67 12.24
CA CYS A 293 16.01 10.55 12.15
C CYS A 293 16.35 11.16 13.50
N LYS A 294 17.37 10.60 14.17
CA LYS A 294 17.94 11.15 15.41
C LYS A 294 18.61 12.50 15.21
N GLU A 295 19.22 12.75 14.06
CA GLU A 295 19.88 14.05 13.78
C GLU A 295 18.88 15.21 13.58
N GLY A 296 17.58 14.90 13.43
CA GLY A 296 16.51 15.88 13.46
C GLY A 296 16.09 16.29 14.88
N SER A 297 16.52 15.58 15.93
CA SER A 297 16.14 15.87 17.31
C SER A 297 16.94 17.02 17.94
N GLU A 298 18.05 17.44 17.32
CA GLU A 298 18.83 18.60 17.75
C GLU A 298 18.54 19.81 16.86
N LYS A 299 18.37 20.97 17.48
CA LYS A 299 18.11 22.24 16.77
C LYS A 299 19.30 22.51 15.85
N PRO A 300 19.12 22.65 14.53
CA PRO A 300 20.25 22.95 13.66
C PRO A 300 20.73 24.37 13.98
N SER A 301 22.02 24.51 14.28
CA SER A 301 22.69 25.80 14.51
C SER A 301 22.76 26.67 13.24
N SER A 302 22.30 26.15 12.10
CA SER A 302 21.99 26.90 10.88
C SER A 302 20.87 26.18 10.12
N GLY A 303 19.76 26.86 9.82
CA GLY A 303 18.51 26.24 9.38
C GLY A 303 18.64 25.25 8.21
N GLY A 304 18.00 24.08 8.31
CA GLY A 304 17.95 23.13 7.19
C GLY A 304 17.31 21.77 7.43
N ASN A 305 17.34 21.24 8.67
CA ASN A 305 16.90 19.86 8.91
C ASN A 305 15.40 19.77 9.27
N THR A 306 14.59 19.44 8.27
CA THR A 306 13.13 19.18 8.37
C THR A 306 12.81 17.73 8.80
N CYS A 307 13.84 16.94 9.09
CA CYS A 307 13.84 15.50 9.32
C CYS A 307 13.23 15.19 10.70
N GLY A 308 12.53 14.06 10.87
CA GLY A 308 11.83 13.75 12.13
C GLY A 308 11.02 12.45 12.12
N TYR A 309 10.33 12.20 13.23
CA TYR A 309 9.60 10.97 13.55
C TYR A 309 8.17 10.94 12.97
N TYR A 310 8.02 11.22 11.68
CA TYR A 310 6.71 11.46 11.06
C TYR A 310 5.90 10.19 10.76
N LEU A 311 6.52 9.18 10.13
CA LEU A 311 5.82 8.05 9.53
C LEU A 311 6.33 6.73 10.11
N ARG A 312 5.43 5.91 10.64
CA ARG A 312 5.64 4.49 10.95
C ARG A 312 4.69 3.65 10.13
N ALA A 313 5.24 2.69 9.39
CA ALA A 313 4.43 1.71 8.66
C ALA A 313 3.70 0.78 9.63
N LEU A 314 2.39 0.62 9.45
CA LEU A 314 1.57 -0.25 10.30
C LEU A 314 1.87 -1.74 10.11
N THR A 315 2.52 -2.13 9.01
CA THR A 315 2.99 -3.51 8.81
C THR A 315 4.29 -3.83 9.57
N GLY A 316 4.98 -2.82 10.10
CA GLY A 316 6.25 -3.02 10.79
C GLY A 316 7.23 -3.92 10.01
N ASN A 317 7.77 -4.92 10.70
CA ASN A 317 8.77 -5.85 10.16
C ASN A 317 8.20 -7.12 9.49
N LEU A 318 6.90 -7.17 9.18
CA LEU A 318 6.22 -8.36 8.65
C LEU A 318 6.96 -9.02 7.47
N TYR A 319 7.49 -8.20 6.55
CA TYR A 319 8.09 -8.67 5.31
C TYR A 319 9.59 -8.94 5.39
N ASN A 320 10.29 -8.69 6.50
CA ASN A 320 11.76 -8.75 6.47
C ASN A 320 12.34 -10.05 7.05
N SER A 321 11.54 -10.83 7.77
CA SER A 321 12.07 -11.98 8.50
C SER A 321 12.50 -13.18 7.64
N LEU A 322 12.14 -13.22 6.36
CA LEU A 322 12.44 -14.34 5.46
C LEU A 322 13.21 -13.90 4.21
N ALA A 323 13.89 -12.74 4.29
CA ALA A 323 14.66 -12.18 3.20
C ALA A 323 15.76 -13.14 2.68
N THR A 324 16.32 -14.01 3.55
CA THR A 324 17.32 -15.01 3.16
C THR A 324 16.75 -16.20 2.38
N GLN A 325 15.49 -16.57 2.62
CA GLN A 325 14.87 -17.75 1.98
C GLN A 325 14.21 -17.40 0.64
N PHE A 326 13.72 -16.17 0.50
CA PHE A 326 12.96 -15.72 -0.68
C PHE A 326 13.68 -14.62 -1.45
N THR A 327 15.01 -14.62 -1.46
CA THR A 327 15.82 -13.56 -2.04
C THR A 327 15.44 -13.25 -3.49
N GLU A 328 15.21 -14.25 -4.34
CA GLU A 328 14.72 -14.09 -5.72
C GLU A 328 13.43 -13.24 -5.81
N THR A 329 12.45 -13.53 -4.95
CA THR A 329 11.17 -12.82 -4.91
C THR A 329 11.38 -11.38 -4.44
N TYR A 330 12.30 -11.15 -3.50
CA TYR A 330 12.60 -9.84 -2.96
C TYR A 330 13.34 -8.97 -3.98
N VAL A 331 14.24 -9.55 -4.79
CA VAL A 331 14.85 -8.87 -5.95
C VAL A 331 13.76 -8.37 -6.89
N SER A 332 12.84 -9.25 -7.28
CA SER A 332 11.70 -8.90 -8.13
C SER A 332 10.84 -7.77 -7.52
N TRP A 333 10.58 -7.83 -6.21
CA TRP A 333 9.85 -6.78 -5.50
C TRP A 333 10.60 -5.45 -5.46
N ILE A 334 11.90 -5.45 -5.18
CA ILE A 334 12.70 -4.21 -5.18
C ILE A 334 12.61 -3.57 -6.58
N ILE A 335 12.79 -4.36 -7.63
CA ILE A 335 12.75 -3.86 -9.01
C ILE A 335 11.40 -3.27 -9.40
N HIS A 336 10.31 -4.01 -9.16
CA HIS A 336 8.99 -3.63 -9.64
C HIS A 336 8.23 -2.68 -8.70
N LEU A 337 8.54 -2.70 -7.41
CA LEU A 337 7.77 -1.95 -6.41
C LEU A 337 8.40 -0.58 -6.07
N THR A 338 9.66 -0.31 -6.41
CA THR A 338 10.26 1.01 -6.17
C THR A 338 9.47 2.13 -6.86
N GLY A 339 9.07 1.94 -8.12
CA GLY A 339 8.24 2.92 -8.83
C GLY A 339 6.84 3.07 -8.24
N LEU A 340 6.27 1.99 -7.70
CA LEU A 340 4.96 2.05 -7.02
C LEU A 340 5.03 2.80 -5.70
N LEU A 341 6.13 2.65 -4.95
CA LEU A 341 6.34 3.42 -3.72
C LEU A 341 6.49 4.91 -4.03
N GLU A 342 7.24 5.28 -5.07
CA GLU A 342 7.35 6.68 -5.50
C GLU A 342 5.98 7.28 -5.86
N ALA A 343 5.20 6.56 -6.68
CA ALA A 343 3.85 6.99 -7.06
C ALA A 343 2.94 7.13 -5.83
N GLY A 344 3.03 6.18 -4.87
CA GLY A 344 2.30 6.24 -3.61
C GLY A 344 2.67 7.44 -2.74
N LEU A 345 3.95 7.77 -2.62
CA LEU A 345 4.43 8.94 -1.87
C LEU A 345 4.05 10.26 -2.54
N ARG A 346 4.10 10.35 -3.87
CA ARG A 346 3.60 11.52 -4.63
C ARG A 346 2.12 11.75 -4.38
N LYS A 347 1.32 10.68 -4.43
CA LYS A 347 -0.10 10.74 -4.16
C LYS A 347 -0.41 11.13 -2.70
N LEU A 348 0.38 10.63 -1.75
CA LEU A 348 0.30 11.05 -0.35
C LEU A 348 0.53 12.57 -0.23
N LEU A 349 1.51 13.12 -0.94
CA LEU A 349 1.79 14.56 -0.96
C LEU A 349 0.65 15.36 -1.60
N GLU A 350 0.07 14.88 -2.69
CA GLU A 350 -1.09 15.50 -3.36
C GLU A 350 -2.32 15.52 -2.44
N GLU A 351 -2.68 14.40 -1.83
CA GLU A 351 -3.80 14.34 -0.89
C GLU A 351 -3.53 15.13 0.40
N PHE A 352 -2.27 15.22 0.82
CA PHE A 352 -1.86 16.07 1.94
C PHE A 352 -2.17 17.54 1.68
N LYS A 353 -1.93 18.05 0.47
CA LYS A 353 -2.27 19.43 0.06
C LYS A 353 -3.77 19.70 0.10
N MET A 354 -4.58 18.67 -0.15
CA MET A 354 -6.04 18.77 -0.16
C MET A 354 -6.71 18.69 1.22
N ILE A 355 -5.94 18.52 2.31
CA ILE A 355 -6.49 18.44 3.66
C ILE A 355 -7.21 19.74 4.04
N LYS A 356 -8.43 19.59 4.58
CA LYS A 356 -9.19 20.68 5.18
C LYS A 356 -8.79 20.88 6.63
N CYS A 357 -8.45 22.11 7.00
CA CYS A 357 -8.21 22.48 8.39
C CYS A 357 -9.15 23.59 8.79
N SER A 358 -10.06 23.28 9.71
CA SER A 358 -10.97 24.25 10.29
C SER A 358 -10.98 24.15 11.82
N LYS A 359 -11.49 25.20 12.45
CA LYS A 359 -11.75 25.22 13.89
C LYS A 359 -12.79 24.16 14.29
N ASP A 360 -13.74 23.87 13.42
CA ASP A 360 -14.83 22.91 13.70
C ASP A 360 -14.37 21.46 13.73
N ILE A 361 -13.30 21.14 12.98
CA ILE A 361 -12.65 19.83 12.99
C ILE A 361 -11.82 19.63 14.27
N GLY A 362 -11.40 20.71 14.95
CA GLY A 362 -10.68 20.64 16.22
C GLY A 362 -9.15 20.68 16.10
N CYS A 363 -8.60 21.16 14.98
CA CYS A 363 -7.16 21.42 14.86
C CYS A 363 -6.70 22.50 15.84
N LYS A 364 -5.53 22.34 16.47
CA LYS A 364 -4.99 23.35 17.41
C LYS A 364 -4.04 24.33 16.70
N GLY A 365 -4.35 25.62 16.80
CA GLY A 365 -3.48 26.70 16.29
C GLY A 365 -2.24 26.94 17.17
N PRO A 366 -1.33 27.86 16.76
CA PRO A 366 -0.01 28.05 17.37
C PRO A 366 -0.09 28.52 18.83
N SER A 367 -1.16 29.22 19.19
CA SER A 367 -1.39 29.77 20.54
C SER A 367 -2.05 28.77 21.51
N GLY A 368 -2.30 27.52 21.10
CA GLY A 368 -2.95 26.50 21.94
C GLY A 368 -4.38 26.84 22.38
N LYS A 369 -4.93 27.97 21.92
CA LYS A 369 -6.29 28.46 22.21
C LYS A 369 -6.96 28.79 20.88
N GLY A 370 -8.11 28.16 20.62
CA GLY A 370 -8.89 28.41 19.40
C GLY A 370 -8.28 27.75 18.16
N GLY A 371 -9.15 27.35 17.24
CA GLY A 371 -8.79 26.52 16.08
C GLY A 371 -7.76 27.14 15.13
N CYS A 372 -7.30 26.34 14.17
CA CYS A 372 -6.42 26.84 13.11
C CYS A 372 -7.10 28.03 12.40
N THR A 373 -6.46 29.19 12.40
CA THR A 373 -6.92 30.39 11.66
C THR A 373 -6.71 30.26 10.15
N CYS A 374 -6.40 29.05 9.67
CA CYS A 374 -6.11 28.73 8.28
C CYS A 374 -7.35 28.45 7.42
N ASP A 375 -8.57 28.73 7.91
CA ASP A 375 -9.85 28.50 7.21
C ASP A 375 -9.90 29.10 5.80
N THR A 376 -9.09 30.12 5.51
CA THR A 376 -9.01 30.74 4.17
C THR A 376 -8.02 30.06 3.21
N MET A 377 -7.01 29.32 3.71
CA MET A 377 -5.90 28.77 2.90
C MET A 377 -5.89 27.23 2.84
N CYS A 378 -6.44 26.56 3.87
CA CYS A 378 -6.63 25.11 3.91
C CYS A 378 -8.09 24.74 3.60
N LYS A 379 -8.67 25.30 2.52
CA LYS A 379 -10.08 25.09 2.13
C LYS A 379 -10.38 23.67 1.61
N GLY A 380 -9.33 22.89 1.36
CA GLY A 380 -9.34 21.55 0.75
C GLY A 380 -9.90 21.51 -0.66
N GLY A 381 -9.52 20.46 -1.40
CA GLY A 381 -9.69 20.40 -2.85
C GLY A 381 -8.41 20.78 -3.61
N PRO A 382 -8.46 20.84 -4.95
CA PRO A 382 -7.28 20.91 -5.81
C PRO A 382 -6.44 22.19 -5.63
N ASP A 383 -7.03 23.29 -5.17
CA ASP A 383 -6.32 24.55 -4.87
C ASP A 383 -5.85 24.65 -3.41
N GLY A 384 -5.96 23.57 -2.64
CA GLY A 384 -5.54 23.51 -1.24
C GLY A 384 -4.03 23.65 -1.09
N GLN A 385 -3.58 24.53 -0.19
CA GLN A 385 -2.15 24.74 0.12
C GLN A 385 -1.81 24.21 1.52
N HIS A 386 -2.41 23.08 1.91
CA HIS A 386 -2.09 22.44 3.18
C HIS A 386 -0.65 21.91 3.16
N GLY A 387 0.11 22.17 4.23
CA GLY A 387 1.57 22.02 4.25
C GLY A 387 2.26 23.37 4.23
N GLU A 388 2.33 24.03 3.08
CA GLU A 388 3.04 25.30 2.88
C GLU A 388 2.51 26.44 3.76
N LYS A 389 1.18 26.53 3.94
CA LYS A 389 0.52 27.63 4.66
C LYS A 389 -0.34 27.15 5.84
N CYS A 390 -0.11 25.94 6.34
CA CYS A 390 -0.84 25.43 7.48
C CYS A 390 -0.39 26.12 8.77
N CYS A 391 -1.35 26.59 9.58
CA CYS A 391 -1.10 27.30 10.83
C CYS A 391 -1.25 26.41 12.08
N CYS A 392 -1.21 25.08 11.96
CA CYS A 392 -1.25 24.20 13.14
C CYS A 392 0.04 24.34 13.97
N ALA A 393 -0.08 24.21 15.30
CA ALA A 393 1.08 24.29 16.19
C ALA A 393 2.14 23.21 15.85
N ASN A 394 1.66 22.00 15.63
CA ASN A 394 2.45 20.83 15.25
C ASN A 394 1.70 20.00 14.21
N VAL A 395 2.41 19.13 13.49
CA VAL A 395 1.80 18.15 12.58
C VAL A 395 0.80 17.23 13.30
N VAL A 396 1.11 16.82 14.54
CA VAL A 396 0.29 15.94 15.37
C VAL A 396 -1.00 16.61 15.85
N ASP A 397 -1.02 17.94 15.95
CA ASP A 397 -2.21 18.70 16.32
C ASP A 397 -3.14 18.99 15.13
N CYS A 398 -2.73 18.58 13.92
CA CYS A 398 -3.57 18.62 12.74
C CYS A 398 -4.39 17.34 12.62
N VAL A 399 -5.72 17.47 12.82
CA VAL A 399 -6.64 16.33 12.86
C VAL A 399 -6.66 15.56 11.54
N GLY A 400 -6.67 16.28 10.41
CA GLY A 400 -6.78 15.65 9.08
C GLY A 400 -5.57 14.81 8.67
N VAL A 401 -4.38 15.09 9.22
CA VAL A 401 -3.13 14.44 8.81
C VAL A 401 -3.10 12.97 9.24
N HIS A 402 -3.52 12.67 10.46
CA HIS A 402 -3.44 11.29 10.97
C HIS A 402 -4.42 10.35 10.26
N GLY A 403 -5.63 10.82 9.92
CA GLY A 403 -6.58 10.03 9.12
C GLY A 403 -6.04 9.76 7.71
N LEU A 404 -5.37 10.75 7.10
CA LEU A 404 -4.69 10.54 5.82
C LEU A 404 -3.56 9.50 5.94
N PHE A 405 -2.71 9.62 6.96
CA PHE A 405 -1.64 8.66 7.21
C PHE A 405 -2.19 7.26 7.37
N TYR A 406 -3.23 7.11 8.18
CA TYR A 406 -3.89 5.83 8.41
C TYR A 406 -4.40 5.18 7.11
N ARG A 407 -5.05 5.94 6.23
CA ARG A 407 -5.52 5.48 4.91
C ARG A 407 -4.38 5.05 3.98
N PHE A 408 -3.21 5.69 4.04
CA PHE A 408 -2.02 5.26 3.29
C PHE A 408 -1.23 4.15 3.97
N GLY A 409 -1.57 3.85 5.22
CA GLY A 409 -0.95 2.78 5.97
C GLY A 409 0.13 3.16 6.97
N PHE A 410 0.07 4.39 7.43
CA PHE A 410 1.01 5.00 8.34
C PHE A 410 0.33 5.41 9.64
N THR A 411 1.14 5.49 10.69
CA THR A 411 0.84 6.22 11.93
C THR A 411 2.05 7.06 12.30
N TYR A 412 1.96 7.89 13.34
CA TYR A 412 3.12 8.62 13.84
C TYR A 412 4.12 7.63 14.49
N ASP A 413 5.41 7.76 14.17
CA ASP A 413 6.45 6.91 14.77
C ASP A 413 6.71 7.28 16.24
N GLY A 414 6.84 8.58 16.48
CA GLY A 414 7.12 9.14 17.79
C GLY A 414 6.43 10.49 17.95
N PRO A 415 5.12 10.53 18.24
CA PRO A 415 4.39 11.79 18.37
C PRO A 415 5.00 12.70 19.45
N GLY A 416 5.65 12.12 20.48
CA GLY A 416 6.32 12.88 21.54
C GLY A 416 7.48 13.71 20.99
N TRP A 417 8.29 13.12 20.13
CA TRP A 417 9.42 13.82 19.51
C TRP A 417 8.98 14.95 18.57
N LEU A 418 7.78 14.86 18.01
CA LEU A 418 7.22 15.90 17.13
C LEU A 418 6.64 17.10 17.91
N VAL A 419 6.24 16.91 19.16
CA VAL A 419 5.53 17.90 19.98
C VAL A 419 6.43 18.58 21.02
N TRP A 420 7.33 17.84 21.67
CA TRP A 420 8.04 18.27 22.87
C TRP A 420 9.38 18.95 22.61
N ASN A 421 9.97 18.73 21.44
CA ASN A 421 11.33 19.17 21.18
C ASN A 421 11.38 20.69 20.91
N ASP A 422 12.54 21.32 21.15
CA ASP A 422 12.78 22.77 20.95
C ASP A 422 12.54 23.23 19.50
N ALA A 423 12.41 22.27 18.58
CA ALA A 423 12.04 22.45 17.19
C ALA A 423 10.76 21.66 16.86
N LYS A 424 9.63 22.08 17.44
CA LYS A 424 8.26 21.66 17.09
C LYS A 424 8.09 21.51 15.58
N ARG A 425 7.73 20.31 15.12
CA ARG A 425 7.59 20.01 13.70
C ARG A 425 6.20 20.39 13.21
N GLN A 426 6.17 21.32 12.25
CA GLN A 426 4.95 21.81 11.63
C GLN A 426 4.60 21.01 10.37
N CYS A 427 3.37 21.16 9.88
CA CYS A 427 2.94 20.54 8.61
C CYS A 427 3.81 20.96 7.42
N LYS A 428 4.39 22.17 7.45
CA LYS A 428 5.33 22.65 6.41
C LYS A 428 6.61 21.82 6.38
N ASP A 429 7.14 21.47 7.54
CA ASP A 429 8.40 20.73 7.65
C ASP A 429 8.23 19.32 7.10
N PHE A 430 7.07 18.70 7.37
CA PHE A 430 6.72 17.41 6.77
C PHE A 430 6.56 17.51 5.24
N HIS A 431 5.84 18.51 4.74
CA HIS A 431 5.65 18.73 3.31
C HIS A 431 6.99 18.87 2.57
N ASP A 432 7.88 19.71 3.11
CA ASP A 432 9.19 19.95 2.53
C ASP A 432 10.09 18.72 2.62
N GLN A 433 10.02 17.98 3.73
CA GLN A 433 10.78 16.74 3.91
C GLN A 433 10.33 15.65 2.93
N LEU A 434 9.02 15.45 2.77
CA LEU A 434 8.48 14.49 1.81
C LEU A 434 8.85 14.88 0.38
N GLY A 435 8.79 16.19 0.06
CA GLY A 435 9.27 16.72 -1.22
C GLY A 435 10.74 16.44 -1.48
N LYS A 436 11.61 16.58 -0.45
CA LYS A 436 13.05 16.26 -0.54
C LYS A 436 13.30 14.76 -0.77
N VAL A 437 12.53 13.87 -0.14
CA VAL A 437 12.69 12.41 -0.32
C VAL A 437 12.30 11.97 -1.73
N ILE A 438 11.23 12.53 -2.29
CA ILE A 438 10.75 12.20 -3.64
C ILE A 438 11.64 12.85 -4.72
N GLY A 439 12.03 14.12 -4.53
CA GLY A 439 12.84 14.87 -5.49
C GLY A 439 14.35 14.68 -5.35
N GLY A 440 14.79 13.98 -4.30
CA GLY A 440 16.17 13.88 -3.87
C GLY A 440 17.07 13.08 -4.80
N ASN A 441 18.38 13.33 -4.68
CA ASN A 441 19.41 12.67 -5.48
C ASN A 441 19.49 11.15 -5.19
N LEU A 442 19.25 10.74 -3.94
CA LEU A 442 19.29 9.33 -3.53
C LEU A 442 18.25 8.47 -4.27
N PHE A 443 17.01 8.97 -4.40
CA PHE A 443 15.97 8.25 -5.13
C PHE A 443 16.27 8.20 -6.64
N LYS A 444 16.79 9.29 -7.21
CA LYS A 444 17.21 9.34 -8.62
C LYS A 444 18.33 8.35 -8.91
N GLU A 445 19.29 8.22 -8.00
CA GLU A 445 20.38 7.26 -8.11
C GLU A 445 19.87 5.83 -8.04
N LEU A 446 19.04 5.49 -7.06
CA LEU A 446 18.41 4.16 -6.97
C LEU A 446 17.62 3.83 -8.26
N SER A 447 16.80 4.78 -8.72
CA SER A 447 16.04 4.62 -9.96
C SER A 447 16.93 4.45 -11.19
N ASN A 448 18.09 5.12 -11.23
CA ASN A 448 19.05 4.99 -12.30
C ASN A 448 19.68 3.60 -12.31
N GLN A 449 20.10 3.10 -11.15
CA GLN A 449 20.67 1.76 -11.01
C GLN A 449 19.65 0.67 -11.37
N LEU A 450 18.40 0.81 -10.92
CA LEU A 450 17.31 -0.10 -11.31
C LEU A 450 17.02 -0.07 -12.82
N ARG A 451 17.05 1.11 -13.46
CA ARG A 451 16.90 1.21 -14.92
C ARG A 451 18.05 0.55 -15.67
N LYS A 452 19.30 0.74 -15.21
CA LYS A 452 20.47 0.05 -15.78
C LYS A 452 20.35 -1.46 -15.66
N PHE A 453 19.93 -1.95 -14.48
CA PHE A 453 19.67 -3.37 -14.24
C PHE A 453 18.63 -3.91 -15.23
N MET A 454 17.46 -3.27 -15.28
CA MET A 454 16.37 -3.66 -16.16
C MET A 454 16.75 -3.61 -17.65
N TYR A 455 17.52 -2.61 -18.05
CA TYR A 455 18.02 -2.50 -19.42
C TYR A 455 18.99 -3.63 -19.75
N SER A 456 19.97 -3.90 -18.88
CA SER A 456 20.98 -4.93 -19.14
C SER A 456 20.36 -6.32 -19.29
N THR A 457 19.46 -6.68 -18.37
CA THR A 457 18.76 -7.96 -18.44
C THR A 457 17.88 -8.06 -19.70
N ARG A 458 17.17 -6.98 -20.08
CA ARG A 458 16.31 -6.98 -21.28
C ARG A 458 17.08 -6.90 -22.60
N ALA A 459 18.26 -6.30 -22.64
CA ALA A 459 19.06 -6.17 -23.85
C ALA A 459 19.40 -7.54 -24.45
N LEU A 460 19.70 -8.53 -23.59
CA LEU A 460 19.95 -9.91 -24.01
C LEU A 460 18.72 -10.55 -24.68
N PHE A 461 17.52 -10.35 -24.12
CA PHE A 461 16.28 -10.79 -24.76
C PHE A 461 16.02 -10.06 -26.07
N GLY A 462 16.34 -8.76 -26.14
CA GLY A 462 16.24 -7.96 -27.36
C GLY A 462 17.11 -8.51 -28.49
N VAL A 463 18.37 -8.86 -28.19
CA VAL A 463 19.29 -9.49 -29.17
C VAL A 463 18.76 -10.87 -29.59
N TYR A 464 18.31 -11.70 -28.65
CA TYR A 464 17.74 -13.01 -28.96
C TYR A 464 16.53 -12.91 -29.89
N ILE A 465 15.57 -12.03 -29.57
CA ILE A 465 14.39 -11.77 -30.39
C ILE A 465 14.81 -11.26 -31.77
N GLY A 466 15.78 -10.34 -31.83
CA GLY A 466 16.34 -9.85 -33.10
C GLY A 466 16.91 -10.98 -33.97
N VAL A 467 17.77 -11.82 -33.41
CA VAL A 467 18.36 -12.97 -34.13
C VAL A 467 17.27 -13.95 -34.56
N TYR A 468 16.31 -14.27 -33.69
CA TYR A 468 15.20 -15.16 -34.00
C TYR A 468 14.39 -14.65 -35.20
N TRP A 469 13.98 -13.38 -35.19
CA TRP A 469 13.21 -12.81 -36.30
C TRP A 469 14.04 -12.71 -37.58
N THR A 470 15.33 -12.39 -37.50
CA THR A 470 16.20 -12.42 -38.69
C THR A 470 16.31 -13.83 -39.27
N ALA A 471 16.42 -14.86 -38.44
CA ALA A 471 16.46 -16.26 -38.89
C ALA A 471 15.13 -16.68 -39.55
N VAL A 472 13.99 -16.29 -38.97
CA VAL A 472 12.65 -16.52 -39.56
C VAL A 472 12.53 -15.84 -40.92
N ILE A 473 12.95 -14.58 -41.05
CA ILE A 473 12.91 -13.84 -42.32
C ILE A 473 13.81 -14.52 -43.37
N VAL A 474 15.03 -14.91 -42.99
CA VAL A 474 15.95 -15.63 -43.90
C VAL A 474 15.36 -16.96 -44.36
N TYR A 475 14.74 -17.72 -43.45
CA TYR A 475 14.06 -18.97 -43.79
C TYR A 475 12.90 -18.75 -44.76
N LEU A 476 12.07 -17.74 -44.53
CA LEU A 476 10.96 -17.40 -45.42
C LEU A 476 11.47 -16.97 -46.81
N LEU A 477 12.48 -16.09 -46.87
CA LEU A 477 13.11 -15.68 -48.12
C LEU A 477 13.68 -16.88 -48.88
N TRP A 478 14.42 -17.76 -48.19
CA TRP A 478 14.97 -18.97 -48.78
C TRP A 478 13.87 -19.90 -49.33
N SER A 479 12.77 -20.08 -48.59
CA SER A 479 11.63 -20.88 -49.06
C SER A 479 10.95 -20.29 -50.29
N MET A 480 10.88 -18.96 -50.41
CA MET A 480 10.34 -18.31 -51.60
C MET A 480 11.29 -18.45 -52.80
N THR A 481 12.60 -18.25 -52.62
CA THR A 481 13.58 -18.36 -53.72
C THR A 481 13.71 -19.80 -54.22
N VAL A 482 13.78 -20.78 -53.32
CA VAL A 482 13.87 -22.20 -53.71
C VAL A 482 12.61 -22.65 -54.47
N ASN A 483 11.42 -22.23 -54.06
CA ASN A 483 10.19 -22.57 -54.80
C ASN A 483 10.11 -21.86 -56.17
N LEU A 484 10.52 -20.58 -56.25
CA LEU A 484 10.60 -19.86 -57.52
C LEU A 484 11.62 -20.50 -58.47
N ASP A 485 12.82 -20.85 -57.98
CA ASP A 485 13.86 -21.50 -58.77
C ASP A 485 13.44 -22.91 -59.20
N LEU A 486 12.78 -23.68 -58.34
CA LEU A 486 12.23 -25.00 -58.71
C LEU A 486 11.15 -24.87 -59.79
N ILE A 487 10.24 -23.90 -59.69
CA ILE A 487 9.23 -23.65 -60.74
C ILE A 487 9.90 -23.17 -62.03
N HIS A 488 10.90 -22.29 -61.94
CA HIS A 488 11.62 -21.76 -63.09
C HIS A 488 12.43 -22.86 -63.81
N ILE A 489 13.13 -23.72 -63.06
CA ILE A 489 13.87 -24.87 -63.60
C ILE A 489 12.90 -25.92 -64.16
N GLN A 490 11.78 -26.24 -63.49
CA GLN A 490 10.76 -27.14 -64.02
C GLN A 490 10.11 -26.61 -65.31
N SER A 491 9.95 -25.28 -65.44
CA SER A 491 9.40 -24.67 -66.66
C SER A 491 10.34 -24.85 -67.86
N HIS A 492 11.66 -24.81 -67.65
CA HIS A 492 12.66 -25.04 -68.69
C HIS A 492 12.92 -26.53 -68.96
N TRP A 493 12.72 -27.40 -67.97
CA TRP A 493 12.82 -28.86 -68.12
C TRP A 493 11.56 -29.49 -68.73
N ARG A 494 10.44 -28.76 -68.82
CA ARG A 494 9.39 -29.12 -69.76
C ARG A 494 9.93 -28.93 -71.17
N SER A 495 10.28 -30.07 -71.77
CA SER A 495 10.68 -30.23 -73.16
C SER A 495 9.95 -29.26 -74.11
N PRO A 496 10.63 -28.71 -75.14
CA PRO A 496 10.03 -27.85 -76.16
C PRO A 496 8.98 -28.53 -77.07
N ARG A 497 8.30 -29.58 -76.60
CA ARG A 497 7.24 -30.29 -77.32
C ARG A 497 5.84 -29.68 -77.12
N SER A 498 5.69 -28.64 -76.30
CA SER A 498 4.39 -27.99 -76.06
C SER A 498 3.91 -27.06 -77.18
N TYR A 499 4.79 -26.61 -78.09
CA TYR A 499 4.43 -25.74 -79.22
C TYR A 499 4.28 -26.49 -80.57
N LEU A 500 4.47 -27.81 -80.59
CA LEU A 500 4.21 -28.67 -81.74
C LEU A 500 2.93 -29.49 -81.55
N VAL A 501 1.87 -28.86 -81.06
CA VAL A 501 0.51 -29.37 -81.29
C VAL A 501 -0.06 -28.59 -82.46
N PRO A 502 -0.09 -29.15 -83.69
CA PRO A 502 -0.88 -28.53 -84.75
C PRO A 502 -2.32 -28.39 -84.25
N LEU A 503 -2.89 -27.18 -84.34
CA LEU A 503 -4.27 -26.86 -83.96
C LEU A 503 -5.30 -27.85 -84.54
N GLN A 504 -4.95 -28.53 -85.63
CA GLN A 504 -5.75 -29.59 -86.26
C GLN A 504 -5.89 -30.87 -85.41
N ARG A 505 -4.98 -31.19 -84.49
CA ARG A 505 -5.13 -32.37 -83.59
C ARG A 505 -5.98 -32.11 -82.35
N ILE A 506 -6.18 -30.85 -81.93
CA ILE A 506 -7.06 -30.52 -80.80
C ILE A 506 -8.53 -30.57 -81.22
N LEU A 507 -8.85 -30.16 -82.45
CA LEU A 507 -10.22 -30.24 -82.99
C LEU A 507 -10.59 -31.66 -83.48
N ALA A 508 -9.63 -32.49 -83.88
CA ALA A 508 -9.89 -33.87 -84.31
C ALA A 508 -10.03 -34.88 -83.15
N HIS A 509 -9.60 -34.53 -81.93
CA HIS A 509 -9.84 -35.32 -80.71
C HIS A 509 -10.93 -34.71 -79.81
N GLY A 510 -11.85 -33.93 -80.39
CA GLY A 510 -13.16 -33.64 -79.82
C GLY A 510 -14.08 -34.87 -79.80
N SER A 511 -13.60 -36.01 -79.28
CA SER A 511 -14.43 -37.13 -78.85
C SER A 511 -13.57 -38.10 -78.06
N ARG A 512 -13.97 -38.32 -76.80
CA ARG A 512 -13.41 -39.26 -75.80
C ARG A 512 -12.22 -38.75 -74.99
N ASN A 513 -12.60 -38.28 -73.80
CA ASN A 513 -11.84 -38.14 -72.55
C ASN A 513 -11.19 -36.78 -72.26
N VAL A 514 -12.02 -35.74 -72.19
CA VAL A 514 -11.80 -34.59 -71.30
C VAL A 514 -12.45 -34.91 -69.94
N LYS A 515 -11.66 -35.37 -68.96
CA LYS A 515 -12.00 -35.19 -67.54
C LYS A 515 -11.11 -34.06 -66.99
N ARG A 516 -11.75 -32.89 -66.92
CA ARG A 516 -11.41 -31.62 -66.26
C ARG A 516 -10.13 -31.62 -65.41
N VAL A 517 -9.21 -30.77 -65.82
CA VAL A 517 -8.34 -30.02 -64.91
C VAL A 517 -8.67 -28.53 -65.12
N CYS A 518 -8.60 -27.79 -64.02
CA CYS A 518 -8.82 -26.36 -63.82
C CYS A 518 -10.27 -25.88 -63.63
N THR A 519 -10.63 -25.76 -62.35
CA THR A 519 -11.07 -24.44 -61.85
C THR A 519 -10.31 -24.13 -60.57
N ILE A 520 -9.22 -23.36 -60.69
CA ILE A 520 -8.73 -22.53 -59.59
C ILE A 520 -9.73 -21.36 -59.52
N GLY A 521 -10.49 -21.29 -58.43
CA GLY A 521 -11.38 -20.19 -58.11
C GLY A 521 -10.98 -19.62 -56.75
N TYR A 522 -10.09 -18.65 -56.78
CA TYR A 522 -9.91 -17.69 -55.69
C TYR A 522 -11.17 -16.80 -55.65
N PHE A 523 -11.76 -16.67 -54.45
CA PHE A 523 -12.84 -15.76 -54.04
C PHE A 523 -14.25 -15.99 -54.63
N GLN A 524 -15.16 -16.53 -53.79
CA GLN A 524 -16.46 -15.88 -53.55
C GLN A 524 -17.09 -16.39 -52.25
N GLU A 525 -17.38 -15.44 -51.35
CA GLU A 525 -18.10 -15.58 -50.09
C GLU A 525 -19.50 -16.15 -50.31
N GLU A 526 -19.99 -16.99 -49.37
CA GLU A 526 -21.31 -16.76 -48.80
C GLU A 526 -21.50 -17.52 -47.48
N THR A 527 -21.97 -16.73 -46.52
CA THR A 527 -22.49 -17.03 -45.19
C THR A 527 -23.51 -18.18 -45.14
N GLY A 528 -23.60 -18.83 -43.98
CA GLY A 528 -24.92 -19.24 -43.46
C GLY A 528 -25.08 -20.69 -43.05
N ASP A 529 -24.72 -20.96 -41.78
CA ASP A 529 -25.55 -21.67 -40.82
C ASP A 529 -25.90 -23.16 -41.00
N ARG A 530 -25.36 -23.93 -40.04
CA ARG A 530 -26.10 -24.64 -38.97
C ARG A 530 -26.35 -26.15 -39.07
N LEU A 531 -25.92 -26.77 -37.95
CA LEU A 531 -26.51 -27.87 -37.17
C LEU A 531 -25.89 -29.27 -37.31
N LEU A 532 -25.16 -29.66 -36.25
CA LEU A 532 -25.41 -30.78 -35.32
C LEU A 532 -24.80 -32.11 -35.81
N SER A 533 -24.16 -32.95 -35.01
CA SER A 533 -23.92 -33.01 -33.57
C SER A 533 -23.03 -34.23 -33.30
N GLN A 534 -22.24 -34.15 -32.22
CA GLN A 534 -21.66 -35.25 -31.42
C GLN A 534 -20.54 -36.10 -32.07
N GLY A 535 -19.40 -36.36 -31.42
CA GLY A 535 -19.00 -35.98 -30.07
C GLY A 535 -17.55 -36.34 -29.74
N VAL A 536 -17.10 -35.68 -28.66
CA VAL A 536 -16.11 -36.12 -27.66
C VAL A 536 -14.74 -36.57 -28.16
N SER A 537 -13.72 -35.72 -28.03
CA SER A 537 -12.76 -35.79 -26.91
C SER A 537 -11.60 -34.81 -27.10
N ASP A 538 -11.30 -34.11 -26.00
CA ASP A 538 -9.95 -33.83 -25.48
C ASP A 538 -9.06 -32.71 -26.05
N VAL A 539 -8.76 -31.79 -25.11
CA VAL A 539 -7.45 -31.18 -24.80
C VAL A 539 -7.03 -29.99 -25.68
N TYR A 540 -7.37 -28.80 -25.18
CA TYR A 540 -6.63 -27.57 -25.44
C TYR A 540 -5.56 -27.37 -24.35
N LEU A 541 -4.33 -27.23 -24.82
CA LEU A 541 -3.35 -26.24 -24.36
C LEU A 541 -3.75 -24.86 -24.89
#